data_AF-A0A935WK89-F1
#
_entry.id   AF-A0A935WK89-F1
#
_cell.length_a   1.000
_cell.length_b   1.000
_cell.length_c   1.000
_cell.angle_alpha   90.00
_cell.angle_beta   90.00
_cell.angle_gamma   90.00
#
_symmetry.space_group_name_H-M   'P 1'
#
loop_
_entity.id
_entity.type
_entity.pdbx_description
1 polymer ?
#
loop_
_entity_poly.entity_id
_entity_poly.type
_entity_poly.pdbx_seq_one_letter_code
_entity_poly.pdbx_strand_id
1 'polypeptide(L)'
;MAQPPRPSGPQKPPRPSAAAASSQPNDRRALLEAYQDVVRSEAEKKAAGPPVREGPASRAPFWVVTLLLAAGLSALLLLRPPWLFTSPPPESRAMQEASLRVQMFVEIDRLERFRTQAGRAPASATEAGLGAGSDLTYEPTPSGYRLTGRNGPVTLTYNSGTPPAEFLGNAYQVVRARGGQ
;
A
#
# COMPACT_ATOMS: atom_id res chain seq x y z
N MET A 1 22.70 17.41 69.97
CA MET A 1 22.11 16.51 68.94
C MET A 1 23.03 16.52 67.74
N ALA A 2 23.47 15.33 67.32
CA ALA A 2 24.61 15.09 66.44
C ALA A 2 24.26 15.25 64.94
N GLN A 3 25.23 15.73 64.17
CA GLN A 3 25.18 15.92 62.73
C GLN A 3 25.64 14.61 62.03
N PRO A 4 24.87 14.01 61.11
CA PRO A 4 25.29 12.79 60.42
C PRO A 4 26.23 13.10 59.23
N PRO A 5 27.21 12.23 58.93
CA PRO A 5 28.14 12.40 57.81
C PRO A 5 27.52 12.04 56.45
N ARG A 6 27.95 12.74 55.39
CA ARG A 6 27.59 12.51 53.98
C ARG A 6 28.34 11.31 53.39
N PRO A 7 27.70 10.45 52.57
CA PRO A 7 28.38 9.39 51.83
C PRO A 7 29.00 9.87 50.51
N SER A 8 30.24 9.41 50.28
CA SER A 8 31.09 9.64 49.12
C SER A 8 30.56 8.98 47.84
N GLY A 9 30.57 9.73 46.73
CA GLY A 9 30.21 9.23 45.39
C GLY A 9 31.25 8.28 44.77
N PRO A 10 30.88 7.57 43.69
CA PRO A 10 31.63 6.43 43.15
C PRO A 10 32.95 6.81 42.46
N GLN A 11 34.03 6.12 42.88
CA GLN A 11 35.34 6.12 42.22
C GLN A 11 35.23 5.51 40.82
N LYS A 12 35.59 6.31 39.81
CA LYS A 12 35.73 5.89 38.42
C LYS A 12 37.12 5.21 38.26
N PRO A 13 37.22 3.97 37.75
CA PRO A 13 38.51 3.32 37.56
C PRO A 13 39.34 4.02 36.46
N PRO A 14 40.68 3.94 36.55
CA PRO A 14 41.61 4.75 35.77
C PRO A 14 41.61 4.36 34.28
N ARG A 15 41.63 5.39 33.42
CA ARG A 15 41.97 5.28 32.00
C ARG A 15 43.44 4.85 31.87
N PRO A 16 43.78 3.76 31.17
CA PRO A 16 45.18 3.52 30.82
C PRO A 16 45.64 4.56 29.80
N SER A 17 46.66 5.32 30.20
CA SER A 17 47.43 6.23 29.38
C SER A 17 47.97 5.52 28.14
N ALA A 18 47.83 6.19 27.00
CA ALA A 18 48.74 6.01 25.89
C ALA A 18 50.15 6.38 26.37
N ALA A 19 51.00 5.37 26.55
CA ALA A 19 52.42 5.54 26.80
C ALA A 19 53.19 4.58 25.89
N ALA A 20 54.01 5.19 25.03
CA ALA A 20 55.28 4.71 24.52
C ALA A 20 55.29 3.42 23.68
N ALA A 21 55.54 3.63 22.39
CA ALA A 21 56.22 2.68 21.54
C ALA A 21 57.64 2.39 22.08
N SER A 22 57.95 1.12 22.30
CA SER A 22 59.31 0.59 22.22
C SER A 22 59.26 -0.87 21.76
N SER A 23 59.59 -1.09 20.50
CA SER A 23 59.61 -2.40 19.86
C SER A 23 60.68 -3.30 20.50
N GLN A 24 60.28 -4.20 21.42
CA GLN A 24 61.11 -5.33 21.85
C GLN A 24 60.48 -6.67 21.43
N PRO A 25 61.29 -7.68 21.04
CA PRO A 25 60.80 -9.02 20.69
C PRO A 25 60.10 -9.77 21.84
N ASN A 26 60.25 -9.29 23.09
CA ASN A 26 59.55 -9.81 24.26
C ASN A 26 58.07 -9.41 24.31
N ASP A 27 57.67 -8.27 23.74
CA ASP A 27 56.27 -7.82 23.74
C ASP A 27 55.38 -8.70 22.85
N ARG A 28 55.93 -9.21 21.74
CA ARG A 28 55.19 -10.15 20.89
C ARG A 28 54.91 -11.47 21.60
N ARG A 29 55.83 -11.94 22.43
CA ARG A 29 55.62 -13.15 23.23
C ARG A 29 54.57 -12.92 24.31
N ALA A 30 54.64 -11.79 25.02
CA ALA A 30 53.64 -11.41 26.01
C ALA A 30 52.23 -11.25 25.40
N LEU A 31 52.13 -10.67 24.20
CA LEU A 31 50.85 -10.54 23.48
C LEU A 31 50.29 -11.89 23.02
N LEU A 32 51.15 -12.81 22.56
CA LEU A 32 50.72 -14.16 22.18
C LEU A 32 50.28 -14.98 23.38
N GLU A 33 50.96 -14.84 24.51
CA GLU A 33 50.60 -15.51 25.77
C GLU A 33 49.28 -14.95 26.32
N ALA A 34 49.10 -13.63 26.33
CA ALA A 34 47.83 -13.00 26.68
C ALA A 34 46.70 -13.42 25.73
N TYR A 35 46.97 -13.55 24.43
CA TYR A 35 45.96 -14.02 23.47
C TYR A 35 45.59 -15.49 23.71
N GLN A 36 46.56 -16.37 23.97
CA GLN A 36 46.29 -17.77 24.29
C GLN A 36 45.52 -17.92 25.60
N ASP A 37 45.80 -17.08 26.59
CA ASP A 37 45.10 -17.09 27.88
C ASP A 37 43.65 -16.60 27.75
N VAL A 38 43.40 -15.58 26.92
CA VAL A 38 42.03 -15.16 26.58
C VAL A 38 41.28 -16.25 25.82
N VAL A 39 41.92 -16.93 24.86
CA VAL A 39 41.27 -18.03 24.12
C VAL A 39 40.99 -19.23 25.02
N ARG A 40 41.91 -19.58 25.92
CA ARG A 40 41.74 -20.68 26.87
C ARG A 40 40.67 -20.35 27.90
N SER A 41 40.65 -19.13 28.43
CA SER A 41 39.61 -18.66 29.37
C SER A 41 38.23 -18.54 28.72
N GLU A 42 38.14 -18.19 27.43
CA GLU A 42 36.91 -18.24 26.64
C GLU A 42 36.46 -19.68 26.40
N ALA A 43 37.38 -20.60 26.10
CA ALA A 43 37.08 -22.02 25.92
C ALA A 43 36.62 -22.66 27.24
N GLU A 44 37.25 -22.31 28.37
CA GLU A 44 36.85 -22.75 29.70
C GLU A 44 35.53 -22.11 30.15
N LYS A 45 35.25 -20.84 29.81
CA LYS A 45 33.92 -20.22 30.02
C LYS A 45 32.83 -20.84 29.16
N LYS A 46 33.16 -21.31 27.95
CA LYS A 46 32.23 -22.07 27.10
C LYS A 46 31.99 -23.48 27.63
N ALA A 47 33.02 -24.13 28.19
CA ALA A 47 32.92 -25.46 28.77
C ALA A 47 32.22 -25.44 30.15
N ALA A 48 32.52 -24.45 30.98
CA ALA A 48 31.87 -24.15 32.25
C ALA A 48 30.74 -23.15 32.02
N GLY A 49 29.78 -23.52 31.16
CA GLY A 49 28.59 -22.73 30.93
C GLY A 49 27.92 -22.35 32.26
N PRO A 50 27.48 -21.09 32.45
CA PRO A 50 26.75 -20.71 33.66
C PRO A 50 25.50 -21.59 33.78
N PRO A 51 25.02 -21.92 35.00
CA PRO A 51 23.66 -22.41 35.15
C PRO A 51 22.74 -21.25 34.77
N VAL A 52 22.46 -21.12 33.48
CA VAL A 52 21.41 -20.27 32.97
C VAL A 52 20.15 -20.86 33.57
N ARG A 53 19.57 -20.17 34.55
CA ARG A 53 18.16 -20.34 34.86
C ARG A 53 17.43 -20.02 33.56
N GLU A 54 17.06 -21.08 32.85
CA GLU A 54 16.16 -21.05 31.72
C GLU A 54 14.80 -20.55 32.22
N GLY A 55 14.63 -19.24 32.34
CA GLY A 55 13.34 -18.67 32.04
C GLY A 55 13.07 -19.03 30.58
N PRO A 56 11.89 -19.59 30.22
CA PRO A 56 11.66 -20.06 28.87
C PRO A 56 11.78 -18.88 27.90
N ALA A 57 12.92 -18.76 27.24
CA ALA A 57 13.09 -17.90 26.10
C ALA A 57 12.31 -18.57 24.98
N SER A 58 11.01 -18.29 24.93
CA SER A 58 10.13 -18.68 23.84
C SER A 58 10.62 -18.01 22.56
N ARG A 59 11.63 -18.62 21.93
CA ARG A 59 12.02 -18.33 20.56
C ARG A 59 10.95 -18.98 19.70
N ALA A 60 9.82 -18.29 19.56
CA ALA A 60 8.84 -18.66 18.56
C ALA A 60 9.60 -18.81 17.23
N PRO A 61 9.53 -19.98 16.56
CA PRO A 61 10.28 -20.20 15.34
C PRO A 61 9.86 -19.14 14.33
N PHE A 62 10.84 -18.54 13.65
CA PHE A 62 10.64 -17.43 12.70
C PHE A 62 9.47 -17.70 11.72
N TRP A 63 9.30 -18.96 11.31
CA TRP A 63 8.20 -19.37 10.44
C TRP A 63 6.80 -19.14 11.03
N VAL A 64 6.62 -19.31 12.35
CA VAL A 64 5.34 -19.04 13.03
C VAL A 64 5.05 -17.54 13.04
N VAL A 65 6.06 -16.69 13.25
CA VAL A 65 5.90 -15.23 13.19
C VAL A 65 5.54 -14.80 11.76
N THR A 66 6.23 -15.34 10.76
CA THR A 66 5.94 -15.04 9.34
C THR A 66 4.54 -15.52 8.94
N LEU A 67 4.12 -16.71 9.39
CA LEU A 67 2.78 -17.23 9.14
C LEU A 67 1.71 -16.36 9.79
N LEU A 68 1.92 -15.94 11.04
CA LEU A 68 1.03 -15.01 11.75
C LEU A 68 0.94 -13.66 11.06
N LEU A 69 2.06 -13.13 10.59
CA LEU A 69 2.10 -11.86 9.86
C LEU A 69 1.35 -11.97 8.53
N ALA A 70 1.59 -13.03 7.76
CA ALA A 70 0.91 -13.28 6.50
C ALA A 70 -0.60 -13.50 6.71
N ALA A 71 -0.98 -14.29 7.71
CA ALA A 71 -2.38 -14.48 8.07
C ALA A 71 -3.04 -13.18 8.53
N GLY A 72 -2.35 -12.35 9.32
CA GLY A 72 -2.80 -11.04 9.76
C GLY A 72 -3.02 -10.06 8.61
N LEU A 73 -2.06 -9.97 7.66
CA LEU A 73 -2.21 -9.16 6.45
C LEU A 73 -3.35 -9.66 5.55
N SER A 74 -3.45 -10.98 5.39
CA SER A 74 -4.50 -11.59 4.58
C SER A 74 -5.88 -11.32 5.19
N ALA A 75 -6.01 -11.46 6.52
CA ALA A 75 -7.21 -11.09 7.25
C ALA A 75 -7.51 -9.59 7.13
N LEU A 76 -6.51 -8.71 7.20
CA LEU A 76 -6.68 -7.27 7.04
C LEU A 76 -7.24 -6.89 5.65
N LEU A 77 -6.76 -7.57 4.61
CA LEU A 77 -7.22 -7.39 3.22
C LEU A 77 -8.65 -7.93 2.99
N LEU A 78 -9.02 -9.01 3.68
CA LEU A 78 -10.35 -9.63 3.60
C LEU A 78 -11.40 -8.85 4.42
N LEU A 79 -11.08 -8.49 5.66
CA LEU A 79 -12.01 -7.84 6.57
C LEU A 79 -12.19 -6.35 6.27
N ARG A 80 -11.24 -5.73 5.55
CA ARG A 80 -11.22 -4.30 5.18
C ARG A 80 -11.79 -3.40 6.27
N PRO A 81 -11.14 -3.33 7.45
CA PRO A 81 -11.67 -2.56 8.55
C PRO A 81 -11.94 -1.10 8.15
N PRO A 82 -13.11 -0.53 8.50
CA PRO A 82 -13.50 0.80 8.03
C PRO A 82 -12.61 1.94 8.57
N TRP A 83 -11.88 1.70 9.65
CA TRP A 83 -10.88 2.63 10.19
C TRP A 83 -9.58 2.65 9.38
N LEU A 84 -9.27 1.59 8.64
CA LEU A 84 -8.09 1.50 7.79
C LEU A 84 -8.42 1.78 6.31
N PHE A 85 -9.61 1.39 5.89
CA PHE A 85 -10.14 1.63 4.54
C PHE A 85 -11.36 2.53 4.66
N THR A 86 -11.12 3.85 4.73
CA THR A 86 -12.20 4.83 4.68
C THR A 86 -12.91 4.72 3.34
N SER A 87 -14.20 4.39 3.38
CA SER A 87 -15.03 4.44 2.17
C SER A 87 -15.00 5.87 1.62
N PRO A 88 -14.80 6.06 0.31
CA PRO A 88 -14.87 7.39 -0.27
C PRO A 88 -16.24 8.00 0.06
N PRO A 89 -16.31 9.32 0.30
CA PRO A 89 -17.58 10.00 0.50
C PRO A 89 -18.54 9.69 -0.64
N PRO A 90 -19.86 9.59 -0.36
CA PRO A 90 -20.83 9.38 -1.42
C PRO A 90 -20.72 10.49 -2.46
N GLU A 91 -20.63 10.11 -3.74
CA GLU A 91 -20.48 11.08 -4.83
C GLU A 91 -21.71 12.01 -4.90
N SER A 92 -21.47 13.29 -5.16
CA SER A 92 -22.56 14.25 -5.39
C SER A 92 -23.32 13.90 -6.68
N ARG A 93 -24.62 14.25 -6.75
CA ARG A 93 -25.44 13.99 -7.95
C ARG A 93 -24.83 14.58 -9.23
N ALA A 94 -24.28 15.78 -9.14
CA ALA A 94 -23.60 16.44 -10.26
C ALA A 94 -22.37 15.65 -10.73
N MET A 95 -21.62 15.06 -9.80
CA MET A 95 -20.49 14.18 -10.14
C MET A 95 -20.96 12.89 -10.78
N GLN A 96 -22.00 12.24 -10.24
CA GLN A 96 -22.56 11.01 -10.82
C GLN A 96 -23.05 11.25 -12.25
N GLU A 97 -23.76 12.35 -12.49
CA GLU A 97 -24.22 12.76 -13.82
C GLU A 97 -23.04 13.01 -14.76
N ALA A 98 -22.01 13.74 -14.31
CA ALA A 98 -20.83 14.02 -15.12
C ALA A 98 -20.06 12.73 -15.47
N SER A 99 -19.83 11.85 -14.49
CA SER A 99 -19.21 10.54 -14.70
C SER A 99 -20.01 9.70 -15.71
N LEU A 100 -21.34 9.68 -15.59
CA LEU A 100 -22.21 8.95 -16.51
C LEU A 100 -22.15 9.54 -17.93
N ARG A 101 -22.14 10.86 -18.09
CA ARG A 101 -21.97 11.51 -19.41
C ARG A 101 -20.64 11.14 -20.06
N VAL A 102 -19.55 11.16 -19.30
CA VAL A 102 -18.22 10.79 -19.80
C VAL A 102 -18.20 9.32 -20.23
N GLN A 103 -18.76 8.42 -19.42
CA GLN A 103 -18.87 7.00 -19.77
C GLN A 103 -19.69 6.79 -21.04
N MET A 104 -20.89 7.39 -21.12
CA MET A 104 -21.74 7.32 -22.30
C MET A 104 -21.06 7.90 -23.54
N PHE A 105 -20.26 8.97 -23.41
CA PHE A 105 -19.53 9.57 -24.52
C PHE A 105 -18.54 8.60 -25.18
N VAL A 106 -17.83 7.78 -24.39
CA VAL A 106 -16.91 6.76 -24.93
C VAL A 106 -17.67 5.73 -25.78
N GLU A 107 -18.86 5.33 -25.34
CA GLU A 107 -19.69 4.39 -26.07
C GLU A 107 -20.33 5.02 -27.31
N ILE A 108 -20.75 6.28 -27.23
CA ILE A 108 -21.22 7.06 -28.38
C ILE A 108 -20.12 7.12 -29.44
N ASP A 109 -18.88 7.46 -29.07
CA ASP A 109 -17.76 7.52 -30.02
C ASP A 109 -17.49 6.15 -30.68
N ARG A 110 -17.62 5.05 -29.93
CA ARG A 110 -17.54 3.69 -30.50
C ARG A 110 -18.67 3.43 -31.51
N LEU A 111 -19.91 3.81 -31.18
CA LEU A 111 -21.08 3.68 -32.07
C LEU A 111 -20.93 4.52 -33.35
N GLU A 112 -20.43 5.75 -33.23
CA GLU A 112 -20.18 6.63 -34.37
C GLU A 112 -19.07 6.09 -35.28
N ARG A 113 -17.99 5.54 -34.70
CA ARG A 113 -16.95 4.84 -35.45
C ARG A 113 -17.49 3.63 -36.20
N PHE A 114 -18.32 2.81 -35.55
CA PHE A 114 -18.99 1.69 -36.21
C PHE A 114 -19.85 2.18 -37.38
N ARG A 115 -20.67 3.22 -37.18
CA ARG A 115 -21.54 3.78 -38.22
C ARG A 115 -20.73 4.26 -39.42
N THR A 116 -19.60 4.92 -39.16
CA THR A 116 -18.72 5.43 -40.21
C THR A 116 -18.06 4.31 -41.01
N GLN A 117 -17.71 3.19 -40.36
CA GLN A 117 -17.06 2.04 -40.99
C GLN A 117 -18.05 1.13 -41.74
N ALA A 118 -19.20 0.85 -41.15
CA ALA A 118 -20.20 -0.07 -41.70
C ALA A 118 -21.22 0.62 -42.61
N GLY A 119 -21.30 1.96 -42.58
CA GLY A 119 -22.31 2.74 -43.29
C GLY A 119 -23.73 2.61 -42.73
N ARG A 120 -23.90 1.98 -41.55
CA ARG A 120 -25.20 1.77 -40.88
C ARG A 120 -25.07 1.77 -39.36
N ALA A 121 -26.18 2.03 -38.65
CA ALA A 121 -26.22 1.86 -37.21
C ALA A 121 -26.22 0.36 -36.82
N PRO A 122 -25.70 -0.01 -35.65
CA PRO A 122 -25.81 -1.36 -35.11
C PRO A 122 -27.27 -1.76 -34.88
N ALA A 123 -27.63 -3.00 -35.18
CA ALA A 123 -28.93 -3.56 -34.87
C ALA A 123 -29.06 -3.93 -33.38
N SER A 124 -27.93 -4.16 -32.69
CA SER A 124 -27.91 -4.54 -31.28
C SER A 124 -26.71 -3.94 -30.55
N ALA A 125 -26.81 -3.96 -29.22
CA ALA A 125 -25.69 -3.58 -28.33
C ALA A 125 -24.46 -4.46 -28.56
N THR A 126 -24.66 -5.77 -28.74
CA THR A 126 -23.58 -6.73 -28.96
C THR A 126 -22.84 -6.51 -30.27
N GLU A 127 -23.56 -6.12 -31.34
CA GLU A 127 -22.95 -5.78 -32.62
C GLU A 127 -22.06 -4.53 -32.53
N ALA A 128 -22.47 -3.55 -31.73
CA ALA A 128 -21.67 -2.37 -31.43
C ALA A 128 -20.44 -2.65 -30.55
N GLY A 129 -20.31 -3.88 -30.03
CA GLY A 129 -19.29 -4.23 -29.04
C GLY A 129 -19.54 -3.61 -27.66
N LEU A 130 -20.79 -3.23 -27.33
CA LEU A 130 -21.14 -2.83 -25.97
C LEU A 130 -21.05 -4.04 -25.04
N GLY A 131 -20.34 -3.89 -23.92
CA GLY A 131 -20.13 -4.98 -22.96
C GLY A 131 -21.42 -5.35 -22.23
N ALA A 132 -21.66 -6.65 -22.06
CA ALA A 132 -22.84 -7.22 -21.40
C ALA A 132 -23.00 -6.87 -19.90
N GLY A 133 -22.06 -6.11 -19.32
CA GLY A 133 -22.12 -5.64 -17.93
C GLY A 133 -22.16 -4.11 -17.79
N SER A 134 -22.42 -3.38 -18.88
CA SER A 134 -22.62 -1.94 -18.79
C SER A 134 -24.06 -1.64 -18.35
N ASP A 135 -24.26 -0.68 -17.43
CA ASP A 135 -25.58 -0.14 -17.07
C ASP A 135 -26.15 0.75 -18.20
N LEU A 136 -25.92 0.36 -19.45
CA LEU A 136 -26.26 1.07 -20.66
C LEU A 136 -27.22 0.21 -21.49
N THR A 137 -28.37 0.79 -21.82
CA THR A 137 -29.38 0.20 -22.70
C THR A 137 -29.31 0.86 -24.05
N TYR A 138 -29.04 0.07 -25.08
CA TYR A 138 -29.08 0.50 -26.48
C TYR A 138 -30.43 0.17 -27.11
N GLU A 139 -31.02 1.14 -27.79
CA GLU A 139 -32.28 0.99 -28.52
C GLU A 139 -32.09 1.54 -29.95
N PRO A 140 -32.16 0.69 -31.00
CA PRO A 140 -32.12 1.16 -32.37
C PRO A 140 -33.43 1.89 -32.71
N THR A 141 -33.33 2.95 -33.50
CA THR A 141 -34.48 3.75 -33.96
C THR A 141 -34.43 3.90 -35.49
N PRO A 142 -35.54 4.22 -36.18
CA PRO A 142 -35.53 4.36 -37.63
C PRO A 142 -34.56 5.41 -38.17
N SER A 143 -34.29 6.47 -37.40
CA SER A 143 -33.39 7.57 -37.76
C SER A 143 -31.99 7.48 -37.13
N GLY A 144 -31.69 6.42 -36.36
CA GLY A 144 -30.42 6.26 -35.68
C GLY A 144 -30.53 5.37 -34.45
N TYR A 145 -30.13 5.87 -33.28
CA TYR A 145 -30.17 5.10 -32.04
C TYR A 145 -30.37 5.97 -30.81
N ARG A 146 -30.81 5.31 -29.73
CA ARG A 146 -30.91 5.88 -28.39
C ARG A 146 -30.06 5.05 -27.44
N LEU A 147 -29.30 5.74 -26.60
CA LEU A 147 -28.48 5.13 -25.55
C LEU A 147 -28.96 5.66 -24.21
N THR A 148 -29.42 4.80 -23.32
CA THR A 148 -29.84 5.17 -21.97
C THR A 148 -28.86 4.59 -20.97
N GLY A 149 -28.25 5.43 -20.14
CA GLY A 149 -27.34 5.00 -19.09
C GLY A 149 -27.88 5.27 -17.70
N ARG A 150 -27.46 4.47 -16.73
CA ARG A 150 -27.81 4.64 -15.32
C ARG A 150 -26.57 4.59 -14.44
N ASN A 151 -26.50 5.51 -13.46
CA ASN A 151 -25.52 5.49 -12.39
C ASN A 151 -26.23 5.86 -11.08
N GLY A 152 -26.52 4.83 -10.26
CA GLY A 152 -27.30 4.97 -9.04
C GLY A 152 -28.72 5.54 -9.29
N PRO A 153 -29.06 6.73 -8.73
CA PRO A 153 -30.35 7.38 -8.95
C PRO A 153 -30.40 8.22 -10.23
N VAL A 154 -29.27 8.44 -10.91
CA VAL A 154 -29.19 9.26 -12.12
C VAL A 154 -29.39 8.39 -13.35
N THR A 155 -30.32 8.78 -14.21
CA THR A 155 -30.56 8.16 -15.51
C THR A 155 -30.43 9.24 -16.58
N LEU A 156 -29.66 8.96 -17.63
CA LEU A 156 -29.47 9.85 -18.76
C LEU A 156 -29.78 9.14 -20.07
N THR A 157 -30.31 9.89 -21.02
CA THR A 157 -30.63 9.38 -22.35
C THR A 157 -29.96 10.26 -23.40
N TYR A 158 -29.22 9.62 -24.30
CA TYR A 158 -28.64 10.22 -25.48
C TYR A 158 -29.42 9.77 -26.72
N ASN A 159 -29.68 10.71 -27.62
CA ASN A 159 -30.24 10.43 -28.94
C ASN A 159 -29.18 10.75 -29.99
N SER A 160 -29.00 9.87 -30.98
CA SER A 160 -27.97 10.00 -32.02
C SER A 160 -28.07 11.24 -32.91
N GLY A 161 -29.20 11.97 -32.85
CA GLY A 161 -29.36 13.26 -33.52
C GLY A 161 -28.71 14.43 -32.77
N THR A 162 -28.32 14.23 -31.51
CA THR A 162 -27.64 15.25 -30.69
C THR A 162 -26.13 15.14 -30.92
N PRO A 163 -25.40 16.23 -31.21
CA PRO A 163 -23.95 16.19 -31.29
C PRO A 163 -23.33 15.64 -30.00
N PRO A 164 -22.38 14.68 -30.05
CA PRO A 164 -21.76 14.09 -28.86
C PRO A 164 -21.12 15.13 -27.93
N ALA A 165 -20.55 16.19 -28.48
CA ALA A 165 -19.94 17.28 -27.72
C ALA A 165 -20.97 18.09 -26.91
N GLU A 166 -22.20 18.24 -27.43
CA GLU A 166 -23.28 18.94 -26.74
C GLU A 166 -23.80 18.10 -25.56
N PHE A 167 -23.97 16.80 -25.76
CA PHE A 167 -24.37 15.87 -24.70
C PHE A 167 -23.40 15.86 -23.51
N LEU A 168 -22.11 15.96 -23.82
CA LEU A 168 -21.04 15.97 -22.83
C LEU A 168 -21.03 17.25 -21.97
N GLY A 169 -21.32 18.41 -22.57
CA GLY A 169 -21.38 19.70 -21.88
C GLY A 169 -20.17 19.96 -20.99
N ASN A 170 -20.42 20.37 -19.73
CA ASN A 170 -19.37 20.64 -18.74
C ASN A 170 -18.92 19.40 -17.94
N ALA A 171 -19.34 18.19 -18.32
CA ALA A 171 -19.06 16.97 -17.55
C ALA A 171 -17.57 16.73 -17.33
N TYR A 172 -16.73 16.96 -18.34
CA TYR A 172 -15.28 16.81 -18.20
C TYR A 172 -14.69 17.74 -17.15
N GLN A 173 -15.18 18.98 -17.04
CA GLN A 173 -14.67 19.95 -16.07
C GLN A 173 -15.00 19.50 -14.63
N VAL A 174 -16.22 18.98 -14.43
CA VAL A 174 -16.68 18.47 -13.14
C VAL A 174 -15.83 17.26 -12.71
N VAL A 175 -15.63 16.28 -13.60
CA VAL A 175 -14.82 15.09 -13.30
C VAL A 175 -13.35 15.45 -13.07
N ARG A 176 -12.78 16.37 -13.87
CA ARG A 176 -11.40 16.80 -13.71
C ARG A 176 -11.16 17.55 -12.40
N ALA A 177 -12.12 18.36 -11.94
CA ALA A 177 -12.02 19.10 -10.69
C ALA A 177 -11.87 18.16 -9.46
N ARG A 178 -12.34 16.91 -9.56
CA ARG A 178 -12.16 15.88 -8.52
C ARG A 178 -10.71 15.46 -8.32
N GLY A 179 -9.94 15.33 -9.40
CA GLY A 179 -8.57 14.80 -9.34
C GLY A 179 -7.51 15.82 -8.90
N GLY A 180 -7.92 17.08 -8.69
CA GLY A 180 -7.04 18.17 -8.24
C GLY A 180 -7.17 18.51 -6.75
N GLN A 181 -7.96 17.75 -5.98
CA GLN A 181 -8.14 17.92 -4.53
C GLN A 181 -7.32 16.91 -3.75
#